data_AF-A0A2T7E884-F1
#
_entry.id   AF-A0A2T7E884-F1
#
_cell.length_a   1.000
_cell.length_b   1.000
_cell.length_c   1.000
_cell.angle_alpha   90.00
_cell.angle_beta   90.00
_cell.angle_gamma   90.00
#
_symmetry.space_group_name_H-M   'P 1'
#
loop_
_entity.id
_entity.type
_entity.pdbx_description
1 polymer ?
#
loop_
_entity_poly.entity_id
_entity_poly.type
_entity_poly.pdbx_seq_one_letter_code
_entity_poly.pdbx_strand_id
1 'polypeptide(L)'
;MRIASRRSSSASCDEIATLKSEAKAANNVVTSVSRRVKSARSELRSLQATANRMILSQEDMEEVVLKRCWLTRYWTLCSKLGIHSDIAEEKQEYWSSFAPLALEAVLSIGQKARDGTLSDNSEMESRSKMSDANDISGDGNIESMISVEKGLRELASLKVEDAIMLALAENRHIKPLSGQASEGRSPSESLELSAEEREDVLFKQAWLTYYWRRAKNHDIEEDIADERLQFWIEQSKHPITTTDVIEVERGLHELRKLGIESKLWDASRRVLNDDLSNHGSPTGSEA
;
A
#
# COMPACT_ATOMS: atom_id res chain seq x y z
N MET A 1 -82.16 -4.81 39.67
CA MET A 1 -81.09 -3.92 39.16
C MET A 1 -79.65 -4.28 39.58
N ARG A 2 -79.39 -4.96 40.71
CA ARG A 2 -78.00 -5.22 41.18
C ARG A 2 -77.19 -6.29 40.42
N ILE A 3 -77.85 -7.26 39.76
CA ILE A 3 -77.16 -8.37 39.05
C ILE A 3 -76.61 -7.92 37.68
N ALA A 4 -77.30 -7.01 36.98
CA ALA A 4 -76.84 -6.47 35.71
C ALA A 4 -75.60 -5.56 35.88
N SER A 5 -75.55 -4.78 36.96
CA SER A 5 -74.43 -3.88 37.25
C SER A 5 -73.15 -4.63 37.65
N ARG A 6 -73.26 -5.77 38.37
CA ARG A 6 -72.09 -6.63 38.69
C ARG A 6 -71.53 -7.38 37.48
N ARG A 7 -72.37 -7.80 36.53
CA ARG A 7 -71.93 -8.44 35.27
C ARG A 7 -71.22 -7.44 34.34
N SER A 8 -71.69 -6.20 34.31
CA SER A 8 -71.05 -5.11 33.55
C SER A 8 -69.68 -4.74 34.14
N SER A 9 -69.53 -4.70 35.48
CA SER A 9 -68.24 -4.42 36.12
C SER A 9 -67.24 -5.57 35.96
N SER A 10 -67.68 -6.83 35.99
CA SER A 10 -66.77 -7.98 35.80
C SER A 10 -66.27 -8.07 34.36
N ALA A 11 -67.14 -7.87 33.36
CA ALA A 11 -66.75 -7.86 31.95
C ALA A 11 -65.75 -6.74 31.64
N SER A 12 -65.94 -5.56 32.24
CA SER A 12 -64.98 -4.44 32.12
C SER A 12 -63.65 -4.74 32.81
N CYS A 13 -63.64 -5.43 33.96
CA CYS A 13 -62.41 -5.86 34.62
C CYS A 13 -61.64 -6.91 33.79
N ASP A 14 -62.32 -7.84 33.14
CA ASP A 14 -61.71 -8.85 32.27
C ASP A 14 -61.10 -8.20 31.02
N GLU A 15 -61.79 -7.22 30.41
CA GLU A 15 -61.31 -6.46 29.25
C GLU A 15 -60.09 -5.57 29.60
N ILE A 16 -60.06 -4.98 30.80
CA ILE A 16 -58.87 -4.27 31.30
C ILE A 16 -57.70 -5.24 31.53
N ALA A 17 -57.98 -6.47 31.99
CA ALA A 17 -56.95 -7.48 32.21
C ALA A 17 -56.36 -8.00 30.89
N THR A 18 -57.20 -8.25 29.88
CA THR A 18 -56.75 -8.63 28.53
C THR A 18 -55.90 -7.52 27.91
N LEU A 19 -56.37 -6.27 27.92
CA LEU A 19 -55.62 -5.12 27.41
C LEU A 19 -54.27 -4.93 28.11
N LYS A 20 -54.19 -5.11 29.44
CA LYS A 20 -52.92 -5.07 30.17
C LYS A 20 -51.96 -6.20 29.77
N SER A 21 -52.49 -7.40 29.54
CA SER A 21 -51.68 -8.54 29.10
C SER A 21 -51.13 -8.34 27.68
N GLU A 22 -51.95 -7.77 26.80
CA GLU A 22 -51.59 -7.42 25.42
C GLU A 22 -50.58 -6.28 25.37
N ALA A 23 -50.75 -5.23 26.19
CA ALA A 23 -49.78 -4.15 26.33
C ALA A 23 -48.42 -4.66 26.84
N LYS A 24 -48.42 -5.61 27.80
CA LYS A 24 -47.19 -6.26 28.28
C LYS A 24 -46.54 -7.11 27.20
N ALA A 25 -47.32 -7.86 26.43
CA ALA A 25 -46.82 -8.64 25.30
C ALA A 25 -46.21 -7.74 24.22
N ALA A 26 -46.90 -6.65 23.86
CA ALA A 26 -46.42 -5.64 22.91
C ALA A 26 -45.10 -5.00 23.39
N ASN A 27 -44.98 -4.65 24.67
CA ASN A 27 -43.74 -4.09 25.23
C ASN A 27 -42.57 -5.08 25.19
N ASN A 28 -42.83 -6.37 25.45
CA ASN A 28 -41.82 -7.43 25.31
C ASN A 28 -41.38 -7.58 23.84
N VAL A 29 -42.31 -7.47 22.88
CA VAL A 29 -41.98 -7.48 21.45
C VAL A 29 -41.13 -6.25 21.10
N VAL A 30 -41.51 -5.05 21.52
CA VAL A 30 -40.77 -3.80 21.26
C VAL A 30 -39.35 -3.88 21.83
N THR A 31 -39.16 -4.35 23.06
CA THR A 31 -37.84 -4.51 23.66
C THR A 31 -37.00 -5.56 22.92
N SER A 32 -37.61 -6.67 22.48
CA SER A 32 -36.93 -7.69 21.68
C SER A 32 -36.49 -7.16 20.31
N VAL A 33 -37.34 -6.36 19.64
CA VAL A 33 -37.07 -5.71 18.36
C VAL A 33 -35.98 -4.67 18.53
N SER A 34 -36.03 -3.84 19.57
CA SER A 34 -34.99 -2.86 19.89
C SER A 34 -33.62 -3.52 20.06
N ARG A 35 -33.55 -4.66 20.78
CA ARG A 35 -32.30 -5.41 20.94
C ARG A 35 -31.80 -5.97 19.61
N ARG A 36 -32.69 -6.52 18.77
CA ARG A 36 -32.34 -7.02 17.43
C ARG A 36 -31.84 -5.91 16.51
N VAL A 37 -32.48 -4.75 16.51
CA VAL A 37 -32.05 -3.58 15.73
C VAL A 37 -30.68 -3.09 16.18
N LYS A 38 -30.41 -3.05 17.50
CA LYS A 38 -29.08 -2.71 18.02
C LYS A 38 -28.01 -3.70 17.55
N SER A 39 -28.29 -5.00 17.62
CA SER A 39 -27.38 -6.07 17.14
C SER A 39 -27.10 -5.94 15.64
N ALA A 40 -28.16 -5.82 14.84
CA ALA A 40 -28.05 -5.66 13.39
C ALA A 40 -27.27 -4.39 13.02
N ARG A 41 -27.43 -3.30 13.78
CA ARG A 41 -26.66 -2.06 13.57
C ARG A 41 -25.19 -2.21 13.97
N SER A 42 -24.85 -2.99 15.00
CA SER A 42 -23.44 -3.32 15.27
C SER A 42 -22.84 -4.19 14.18
N GLU A 43 -23.57 -5.20 13.70
CA GLU A 43 -23.13 -6.07 12.61
C GLU A 43 -22.93 -5.28 11.31
N LEU A 44 -23.87 -4.40 10.95
CA LEU A 44 -23.73 -3.52 9.78
C LEU A 44 -22.51 -2.60 9.91
N ARG A 45 -22.25 -2.04 11.09
CA ARG A 45 -21.04 -1.23 11.33
C ARG A 45 -19.76 -2.05 11.19
N SER A 46 -19.74 -3.30 11.68
CA SER A 46 -18.59 -4.18 11.48
C SER A 46 -18.37 -4.55 10.02
N LEU A 47 -19.45 -4.83 9.27
CA LEU A 47 -19.38 -5.14 7.85
C LEU A 47 -18.91 -3.95 7.03
N GLN A 48 -19.43 -2.76 7.34
CA GLN A 48 -19.00 -1.52 6.70
C GLN A 48 -17.51 -1.24 7.00
N ALA A 49 -17.05 -1.42 8.24
CA ALA A 49 -15.64 -1.32 8.57
C ALA A 49 -14.79 -2.32 7.79
N THR A 50 -15.22 -3.58 7.63
CA THR A 50 -14.51 -4.56 6.81
C THR A 50 -14.52 -4.23 5.31
N ALA A 51 -15.62 -3.69 4.79
CA ALA A 51 -15.73 -3.29 3.38
C ALA A 51 -14.86 -2.07 3.07
N ASN A 52 -14.84 -1.07 3.95
CA ASN A 52 -13.94 0.08 3.83
C ASN A 52 -12.48 -0.35 3.88
N ARG A 53 -12.19 -1.40 4.65
CA ARG A 53 -10.87 -2.02 4.70
C ARG A 53 -10.45 -2.74 3.40
N MET A 54 -11.32 -2.81 2.40
CA MET A 54 -11.00 -3.36 1.07
C MET A 54 -10.80 -2.26 0.02
N ILE A 55 -11.09 -0.99 0.35
CA ILE A 55 -10.86 0.15 -0.53
C ILE A 55 -9.41 0.61 -0.33
N LEU A 56 -8.69 0.76 -1.44
CA LEU A 56 -7.32 1.28 -1.45
C LEU A 56 -7.34 2.81 -1.48
N SER A 57 -6.52 3.44 -0.64
CA SER A 57 -6.27 4.87 -0.72
C SER A 57 -5.41 5.22 -1.94
N GLN A 58 -5.27 6.52 -2.25
CA GLN A 58 -4.36 6.96 -3.32
C GLN A 58 -2.91 6.53 -3.05
N GLU A 59 -2.45 6.63 -1.80
CA GLU A 59 -1.10 6.19 -1.43
C GLU A 59 -0.95 4.67 -1.52
N ASP A 60 -2.01 3.92 -1.18
CA ASP A 60 -2.01 2.46 -1.34
C ASP A 60 -1.90 2.08 -2.83
N MET A 61 -2.55 2.84 -3.71
CA MET A 61 -2.44 2.67 -5.17
C MET A 61 -1.03 3.00 -5.68
N GLU A 62 -0.40 4.06 -5.18
CA GLU A 62 0.99 4.38 -5.49
C GLU A 62 1.94 3.25 -5.09
N GLU A 63 1.72 2.67 -3.90
CA GLU A 63 2.47 1.49 -3.43
C GLU A 63 2.27 0.27 -4.33
N VAL A 64 1.03 -0.02 -4.76
CA VAL A 64 0.76 -1.10 -5.73
C VAL A 64 1.56 -0.90 -7.02
N VAL A 65 1.55 0.31 -7.58
CA VAL A 65 2.29 0.64 -8.80
C VAL A 65 3.80 0.45 -8.60
N LEU A 66 4.34 0.94 -7.49
CA LEU A 66 5.74 0.74 -7.14
C LEU A 66 6.11 -0.75 -7.10
N LYS A 67 5.32 -1.56 -6.38
CA LYS A 67 5.55 -3.00 -6.24
C LYS A 67 5.48 -3.74 -7.58
N ARG A 68 4.58 -3.34 -8.49
CA ARG A 68 4.57 -3.83 -9.89
C ARG A 68 5.83 -3.46 -10.64
N CYS A 69 6.30 -2.22 -10.49
CA CYS A 69 7.54 -1.78 -11.12
C CYS A 69 8.74 -2.59 -10.62
N TRP A 70 8.80 -2.90 -9.33
CA TRP A 70 9.80 -3.81 -8.76
C TRP A 70 9.73 -5.18 -9.45
N LEU A 71 8.55 -5.80 -9.45
CA LEU A 71 8.34 -7.10 -10.10
C LEU A 71 8.78 -7.09 -11.57
N THR A 72 8.33 -6.11 -12.35
CA THR A 72 8.72 -5.97 -13.76
C THR A 72 10.22 -5.84 -13.92
N ARG A 73 10.87 -4.96 -13.15
CA ARG A 73 12.31 -4.72 -13.26
C ARG A 73 13.11 -5.99 -12.98
N TYR A 74 12.82 -6.67 -11.87
CA TYR A 74 13.60 -7.83 -11.46
C TYR A 74 13.36 -9.04 -12.36
N TRP A 75 12.13 -9.28 -12.83
CA TRP A 75 11.90 -10.33 -13.83
C TRP A 75 12.54 -10.00 -15.20
N THR A 76 12.58 -8.73 -15.59
CA THR A 76 13.34 -8.29 -16.79
C THR A 76 14.83 -8.54 -16.64
N LEU A 77 15.41 -8.26 -15.47
CA LEU A 77 16.82 -8.56 -15.20
C LEU A 77 17.08 -10.06 -15.18
N CYS A 78 16.19 -10.87 -14.61
CA CYS A 78 16.28 -12.34 -14.68
C CYS A 78 16.37 -12.84 -16.12
N SER A 79 15.47 -12.38 -16.99
CA SER A 79 15.45 -12.74 -18.40
C SER A 79 16.76 -12.37 -19.10
N LYS A 80 17.25 -11.14 -18.90
CA LYS A 80 18.52 -10.65 -19.48
C LYS A 80 19.76 -11.42 -18.99
N LEU A 81 19.77 -11.81 -17.72
CA LEU A 81 20.90 -12.46 -17.07
C LEU A 81 20.82 -14.00 -17.14
N GLY A 82 19.75 -14.56 -17.70
CA GLY A 82 19.53 -16.00 -17.77
C GLY A 82 19.25 -16.66 -16.41
N ILE A 83 18.72 -15.90 -15.45
CA ILE A 83 18.36 -16.40 -14.10
C ILE A 83 16.91 -16.89 -14.15
N HIS A 84 16.65 -18.12 -13.67
CA HIS A 84 15.31 -18.74 -13.72
C HIS A 84 14.71 -18.71 -15.13
N SER A 85 15.50 -19.11 -16.13
CA SER A 85 15.17 -19.02 -17.56
C SER A 85 13.89 -19.76 -17.98
N ASP A 86 13.45 -20.72 -17.17
CA ASP A 86 12.21 -21.48 -17.36
C ASP A 86 10.94 -20.66 -17.12
N ILE A 87 11.02 -19.61 -16.27
CA ILE A 87 9.86 -18.79 -15.89
C ILE A 87 10.05 -17.29 -16.15
N ALA A 88 11.29 -16.80 -16.30
CA ALA A 88 11.58 -15.37 -16.32
C ALA A 88 10.86 -14.61 -17.45
N GLU A 89 10.77 -15.18 -18.66
CA GLU A 89 10.10 -14.54 -19.80
C GLU A 89 8.59 -14.38 -19.54
N GLU A 90 7.91 -15.44 -19.13
CA GLU A 90 6.46 -15.41 -18.82
C GLU A 90 6.17 -14.40 -17.70
N LYS A 91 6.99 -14.41 -16.64
CA LYS A 91 6.83 -13.48 -15.51
C LYS A 91 7.09 -12.04 -15.92
N GLN A 92 8.13 -11.81 -16.72
CA GLN A 92 8.43 -10.49 -17.24
C GLN A 92 7.27 -9.96 -18.08
N GLU A 93 6.74 -10.75 -19.01
CA GLU A 93 5.62 -10.35 -19.86
C GLU A 93 4.38 -10.00 -19.02
N TYR A 94 4.03 -10.87 -18.06
CA TYR A 94 2.91 -10.65 -17.15
C TYR A 94 3.03 -9.33 -16.38
N TRP A 95 4.15 -9.09 -15.68
CA TRP A 95 4.31 -7.87 -14.88
C TRP A 95 4.50 -6.62 -15.74
N SER A 96 5.15 -6.73 -16.90
CA SER A 96 5.31 -5.63 -17.86
C SER A 96 3.97 -5.15 -18.41
N SER A 97 2.95 -6.02 -18.48
CA SER A 97 1.60 -5.60 -18.89
C SER A 97 0.96 -4.60 -17.92
N PHE A 98 1.36 -4.62 -16.64
CA PHE A 98 0.88 -3.69 -15.62
C PHE A 98 1.81 -2.49 -15.39
N ALA A 99 3.11 -2.63 -15.68
CA ALA A 99 4.10 -1.58 -15.47
C ALA A 99 5.13 -1.55 -16.61
N PRO A 100 4.72 -1.13 -17.83
CA PRO A 100 5.60 -1.15 -19.01
C PRO A 100 6.76 -0.15 -18.93
N LEU A 101 6.61 0.92 -18.13
CA LEU A 101 7.61 1.96 -17.89
C LEU A 101 8.08 1.95 -16.43
N ALA A 102 8.44 0.76 -15.95
CA ALA A 102 8.73 0.52 -14.54
C ALA A 102 9.85 1.42 -13.98
N LEU A 103 10.92 1.62 -14.75
CA LEU A 103 12.04 2.45 -14.32
C LEU A 103 11.63 3.93 -14.25
N GLU A 104 11.01 4.45 -15.30
CA GLU A 104 10.60 5.86 -15.37
C GLU A 104 9.56 6.19 -14.30
N ALA A 105 8.62 5.28 -14.04
CA ALA A 105 7.60 5.45 -13.01
C ALA A 105 8.23 5.60 -11.61
N VAL A 106 9.17 4.71 -11.25
CA VAL A 106 9.84 4.74 -9.94
C VAL A 106 10.75 5.96 -9.80
N LEU A 107 11.49 6.31 -10.85
CA LEU A 107 12.32 7.53 -10.83
C LEU A 107 11.46 8.79 -10.71
N SER A 108 10.32 8.86 -11.41
CA SER A 108 9.39 9.98 -11.35
C SER A 108 8.78 10.16 -9.96
N ILE A 109 8.35 9.08 -9.30
CA ILE A 109 7.79 9.18 -7.95
C ILE A 109 8.88 9.47 -6.90
N GLY A 110 10.08 8.91 -7.05
CA GLY A 110 11.24 9.28 -6.23
C GLY A 110 11.62 10.76 -6.40
N GLN A 111 11.51 11.30 -7.61
CA GLN A 111 11.71 12.72 -7.90
C GLN A 111 10.69 13.61 -7.17
N LYS A 112 9.40 13.25 -7.25
CA LYS A 112 8.34 13.95 -6.49
C LYS A 112 8.58 13.88 -4.98
N ALA A 113 8.98 12.71 -4.50
CA ALA A 113 9.32 12.48 -3.10
C ALA A 113 10.52 13.33 -2.68
N ARG A 114 11.53 13.51 -3.53
CA ARG A 114 12.67 14.39 -3.26
C ARG A 114 12.24 15.85 -3.15
N ASP A 115 11.43 16.32 -4.10
CA ASP A 115 11.04 17.72 -4.19
C ASP A 115 10.00 18.13 -3.15
N GLY A 116 9.46 17.17 -2.39
CA GLY A 116 8.39 17.41 -1.42
C GLY A 116 7.04 17.72 -2.08
N THR A 117 6.86 17.30 -3.34
CA THR A 117 5.62 17.50 -4.11
C THR A 117 4.73 16.26 -4.12
N LEU A 118 5.09 15.22 -3.34
CA LEU A 118 4.14 14.16 -2.99
C LEU A 118 2.98 14.84 -2.26
N SER A 119 1.84 14.88 -2.94
CA SER A 119 0.64 15.63 -2.59
C SER A 119 0.40 15.69 -1.09
N ASP A 120 0.75 16.82 -0.47
CA ASP A 120 0.09 17.27 0.75
C ASP A 120 -1.38 17.51 0.36
N ASN A 121 -2.32 16.87 1.06
CA ASN A 121 -3.76 17.00 0.83
C ASN A 121 -4.25 18.44 1.01
N SER A 122 -4.05 19.31 0.01
CA SER A 122 -4.74 20.59 -0.10
C SER A 122 -5.14 20.85 -1.55
N GLU A 123 -6.45 20.80 -1.78
CA GLU A 123 -7.19 21.44 -2.88
C GLU A 123 -7.18 20.73 -4.24
N MET A 124 -8.18 19.87 -4.41
CA MET A 124 -9.24 19.99 -5.44
C MET A 124 -8.89 20.60 -6.81
N GLU A 125 -7.73 20.36 -7.43
CA GLU A 125 -7.53 20.80 -8.83
C GLU A 125 -6.41 20.06 -9.58
N SER A 126 -6.49 18.72 -9.68
CA SER A 126 -5.65 17.97 -10.63
C SER A 126 -6.29 16.65 -11.09
N ARG A 127 -7.63 16.64 -11.23
CA ARG A 127 -8.37 15.47 -11.72
C ARG A 127 -8.24 15.23 -13.25
N SER A 128 -7.41 16.00 -13.97
CA SER A 128 -7.47 16.02 -15.44
C SER A 128 -6.21 15.59 -16.20
N LYS A 129 -5.18 15.02 -15.55
CA LYS A 129 -3.95 14.61 -16.27
C LYS A 129 -3.39 13.22 -15.96
N MET A 130 -3.96 12.49 -14.99
CA MET A 130 -3.64 11.08 -14.74
C MET A 130 -4.84 10.13 -14.94
N SER A 131 -6.04 10.66 -15.25
CA SER A 131 -7.25 9.86 -15.47
C SER A 131 -7.21 9.00 -16.73
N ASP A 132 -6.46 9.41 -17.75
CA ASP A 132 -6.63 8.86 -19.10
C ASP A 132 -5.85 7.56 -19.35
N ALA A 133 -5.09 7.08 -18.36
CA ALA A 133 -4.38 5.79 -18.42
C ALA A 133 -4.97 4.71 -17.51
N ASN A 134 -5.91 5.06 -16.61
CA ASN A 134 -6.39 4.15 -15.56
C ASN A 134 -7.81 3.59 -15.80
N ASP A 135 -8.37 3.83 -16.99
CA ASP A 135 -9.77 3.49 -17.28
C ASP A 135 -9.95 2.17 -18.05
N ILE A 136 -9.08 1.20 -17.77
CA ILE A 136 -9.26 -0.17 -18.22
C ILE A 136 -8.97 -1.14 -17.07
N SER A 137 -10.06 -1.67 -16.49
CA SER A 137 -10.11 -2.92 -15.71
C SER A 137 -9.61 -2.88 -14.25
N GLY A 138 -10.54 -2.74 -13.31
CA GLY A 138 -10.46 -3.41 -11.99
C GLY A 138 -9.30 -3.07 -11.05
N ASP A 139 -8.54 -2.01 -11.29
CA ASP A 139 -7.23 -1.80 -10.64
C ASP A 139 -7.29 -1.16 -9.24
N GLY A 140 -8.43 -0.56 -8.85
CA GLY A 140 -8.63 0.07 -7.54
C GLY A 140 -9.01 -0.90 -6.40
N ASN A 141 -8.82 -2.20 -6.57
CA ASN A 141 -9.32 -3.23 -5.65
C ASN A 141 -8.19 -3.90 -4.85
N ILE A 142 -8.49 -4.35 -3.63
CA ILE A 142 -7.58 -5.10 -2.74
C ILE A 142 -6.93 -6.33 -3.43
N GLU A 143 -7.57 -6.88 -4.45
CA GLU A 143 -7.04 -7.98 -5.27
C GLU A 143 -5.75 -7.61 -6.00
N SER A 144 -5.63 -6.36 -6.45
CA SER A 144 -4.41 -5.82 -7.07
C SER A 144 -3.25 -5.84 -6.07
N MET A 145 -3.51 -5.36 -4.84
CA MET A 145 -2.54 -5.43 -3.74
C MET A 145 -2.16 -6.88 -3.39
N ILE A 146 -3.13 -7.78 -3.26
CA ILE A 146 -2.86 -9.19 -2.96
C ILE A 146 -2.00 -9.85 -4.06
N SER A 147 -2.27 -9.51 -5.32
CA SER A 147 -1.54 -10.05 -6.46
C SER A 147 -0.08 -9.61 -6.45
N VAL A 148 0.21 -8.33 -6.21
CA VAL A 148 1.60 -7.84 -6.10
C VAL A 148 2.33 -8.42 -4.89
N GLU A 149 1.66 -8.55 -3.74
CA GLU A 149 2.23 -9.19 -2.55
C GLU A 149 2.59 -10.66 -2.80
N LYS A 150 1.75 -11.38 -3.54
CA LYS A 150 2.05 -12.76 -3.96
C LYS A 150 3.27 -12.80 -4.87
N GLY A 151 3.37 -11.87 -5.84
CA GLY A 151 4.52 -11.76 -6.73
C GLY A 151 5.82 -11.46 -6.00
N LEU A 152 5.81 -10.50 -5.07
CA LEU A 152 7.00 -10.17 -4.26
C LEU A 152 7.43 -11.33 -3.38
N ARG A 153 6.48 -12.07 -2.80
CA ARG A 153 6.78 -13.28 -2.03
C ARG A 153 7.42 -14.37 -2.88
N GLU A 154 7.00 -14.50 -4.14
CA GLU A 154 7.60 -15.41 -5.11
C GLU A 154 9.05 -15.01 -5.43
N LEU A 155 9.32 -13.73 -5.74
CA LEU A 155 10.68 -13.20 -5.94
C LEU A 155 11.59 -13.53 -4.74
N ALA A 156 11.10 -13.27 -3.53
CA ALA A 156 11.83 -13.51 -2.29
C ALA A 156 12.09 -15.01 -2.07
N SER A 157 11.09 -15.87 -2.31
CA SER A 157 11.23 -17.32 -2.17
C SER A 157 12.27 -17.90 -3.13
N LEU A 158 12.37 -17.33 -4.34
CA LEU A 158 13.31 -17.71 -5.37
C LEU A 158 14.68 -17.02 -5.25
N LYS A 159 14.84 -16.12 -4.27
CA LYS A 159 16.03 -15.30 -4.03
C LYS A 159 16.51 -14.57 -5.29
N VAL A 160 15.56 -14.03 -6.04
CA VAL A 160 15.83 -13.39 -7.33
C VAL A 160 16.78 -12.19 -7.17
N GLU A 161 16.57 -11.36 -6.15
CA GLU A 161 17.39 -10.18 -5.86
C GLU A 161 18.85 -10.57 -5.59
N ASP A 162 19.08 -11.57 -4.73
CA ASP A 162 20.41 -12.09 -4.42
C ASP A 162 21.11 -12.64 -5.67
N ALA A 163 20.39 -13.41 -6.49
CA ALA A 163 20.92 -13.99 -7.72
C ALA A 163 21.31 -12.92 -8.75
N ILE A 164 20.48 -11.88 -8.91
CA ILE A 164 20.76 -10.74 -9.79
C ILE A 164 21.97 -9.96 -9.27
N MET A 165 22.03 -9.68 -7.98
CA MET A 165 23.16 -8.96 -7.37
C MET A 165 24.49 -9.69 -7.63
N LEU A 166 24.51 -11.02 -7.45
CA LEU A 166 25.68 -11.85 -7.74
C LEU A 166 26.03 -11.82 -9.23
N ALA A 167 25.07 -12.03 -10.12
CA ALA A 167 25.31 -12.02 -11.57
C ALA A 167 25.81 -10.66 -12.08
N LEU A 168 25.27 -9.55 -11.56
CA LEU A 168 25.74 -8.20 -11.88
C LEU A 168 27.17 -7.97 -11.39
N ALA A 169 27.49 -8.42 -10.17
CA ALA A 169 28.84 -8.34 -9.63
C ALA A 169 29.84 -9.19 -10.44
N GLU A 170 29.48 -10.40 -10.84
CA GLU A 170 30.30 -11.27 -11.70
C GLU A 170 30.54 -10.64 -13.07
N ASN A 171 29.52 -10.02 -13.67
CA ASN A 171 29.66 -9.31 -14.95
C ASN A 171 30.66 -8.14 -14.90
N ARG A 172 30.84 -7.49 -13.74
CA ARG A 172 31.91 -6.49 -13.54
C ARG A 172 33.30 -7.12 -13.61
N HIS A 173 33.46 -8.32 -13.07
CA HIS A 173 34.73 -9.04 -13.07
C HIS A 173 35.07 -9.66 -14.43
N ILE A 174 34.06 -10.06 -15.21
CA ILE A 174 34.25 -10.79 -16.45
C ILE A 174 34.60 -9.88 -17.63
N LYS A 175 34.12 -8.61 -17.70
CA LYS A 175 34.44 -7.69 -18.81
C LYS A 175 35.93 -7.31 -18.80
N PRO A 176 36.79 -7.86 -19.70
CA PRO A 176 38.11 -7.29 -19.92
C PRO A 176 37.95 -6.17 -20.95
N LEU A 177 38.71 -5.08 -20.81
CA LEU A 177 38.79 -4.02 -21.81
C LEU A 177 39.01 -4.64 -23.21
N SER A 178 37.97 -4.63 -24.05
CA SER A 178 38.13 -4.74 -25.49
C SER A 178 38.78 -3.44 -25.97
N GLY A 179 40.10 -3.38 -25.86
CA GLY A 179 40.87 -2.18 -26.16
C GLY A 179 42.31 -2.29 -25.68
N GLN A 180 43.16 -2.92 -26.50
CA GLN A 180 44.62 -2.85 -26.51
C GLN A 180 45.36 -3.19 -25.21
N ALA A 181 46.19 -4.24 -25.31
CA ALA A 181 47.32 -4.46 -24.42
C ALA A 181 48.27 -3.24 -24.47
N SER A 182 48.09 -2.31 -23.53
CA SER A 182 49.09 -1.33 -23.16
C SER A 182 49.63 -1.75 -21.79
N GLU A 183 50.90 -2.16 -21.77
CA GLU A 183 51.65 -2.43 -20.56
C GLU A 183 51.61 -1.19 -19.66
N GLY A 184 51.02 -1.34 -18.46
CA GLY A 184 51.18 -0.35 -17.38
C GLY A 184 49.91 0.28 -16.78
N ARG A 185 48.71 -0.28 -16.95
CA ARG A 185 47.50 0.28 -16.30
C ARG A 185 47.27 -0.29 -14.90
N SER A 186 47.15 0.60 -13.93
CA SER A 186 46.87 0.32 -12.51
C SER A 186 45.59 -0.50 -12.31
N PRO A 187 45.43 -1.24 -11.19
CA PRO A 187 44.30 -2.17 -10.94
C PRO A 187 42.89 -1.54 -10.89
N SER A 188 42.75 -0.24 -11.14
CA SER A 188 41.55 0.54 -10.82
C SER A 188 40.43 0.46 -11.86
N GLU A 189 40.65 -0.17 -13.01
CA GLU A 189 39.68 -0.16 -14.13
C GLU A 189 38.67 -1.31 -14.12
N SER A 190 38.78 -2.24 -13.16
CA SER A 190 37.83 -3.36 -12.97
C SER A 190 36.66 -3.04 -12.03
N LEU A 191 36.43 -1.76 -11.72
CA LEU A 191 35.49 -1.29 -10.69
C LEU A 191 34.35 -0.40 -11.22
N GLU A 192 34.28 -0.15 -12.53
CA GLU A 192 33.19 0.64 -13.10
C GLU A 192 31.86 -0.14 -13.08
N LEU A 193 30.81 0.50 -12.58
CA LEU A 193 29.46 -0.07 -12.53
C LEU A 193 28.88 -0.23 -13.95
N SER A 194 28.25 -1.37 -14.21
CA SER A 194 27.48 -1.59 -15.43
C SER A 194 26.29 -0.61 -15.53
N ALA A 195 25.70 -0.48 -16.72
CA ALA A 195 24.50 0.33 -16.89
C ALA A 195 23.34 -0.23 -16.04
N GLU A 196 23.21 -1.55 -16.01
CA GLU A 196 22.21 -2.27 -15.25
C GLU A 196 22.35 -2.01 -13.73
N GLU A 197 23.57 -2.04 -13.20
CA GLU A 197 23.83 -1.72 -11.79
C GLU A 197 23.54 -0.27 -11.44
N ARG A 198 23.94 0.67 -12.31
CA ARG A 198 23.66 2.10 -12.07
C ARG A 198 22.16 2.36 -12.07
N GLU A 199 21.42 1.80 -13.01
CA GLU A 199 19.96 1.89 -13.02
C GLU A 199 19.35 1.24 -11.78
N ASP A 200 19.92 0.14 -11.28
CA ASP A 200 19.40 -0.55 -10.11
C ASP A 200 19.59 0.26 -8.84
N VAL A 201 20.77 0.89 -8.69
CA VAL A 201 21.03 1.84 -7.61
C VAL A 201 20.05 3.02 -7.67
N LEU A 202 19.85 3.64 -8.84
CA LEU A 202 18.90 4.75 -8.99
C LEU A 202 17.47 4.33 -8.63
N PHE A 203 17.06 3.17 -9.12
CA PHE A 203 15.74 2.61 -8.84
C PHE A 203 15.52 2.42 -7.33
N LYS A 204 16.51 1.87 -6.63
CA LYS A 204 16.46 1.66 -5.18
C LYS A 204 16.56 2.97 -4.39
N GLN A 205 17.39 3.92 -4.81
CA GLN A 205 17.46 5.25 -4.19
C GLN A 205 16.12 5.98 -4.29
N ALA A 206 15.46 5.92 -5.44
CA ALA A 206 14.14 6.50 -5.64
C ALA A 206 13.08 5.83 -4.75
N TRP A 207 13.11 4.49 -4.65
CA TRP A 207 12.28 3.72 -3.73
C TRP A 207 12.48 4.16 -2.26
N LEU A 208 13.73 4.21 -1.81
CA LEU A 208 14.09 4.62 -0.46
C LEU A 208 13.64 6.06 -0.16
N THR A 209 13.88 6.99 -1.09
CA THR A 209 13.42 8.38 -0.97
C THR A 209 11.91 8.46 -0.81
N TYR A 210 11.16 7.70 -1.61
CA TYR A 210 9.70 7.64 -1.51
C TYR A 210 9.23 7.16 -0.13
N TYR A 211 9.71 6.00 0.33
CA TYR A 211 9.25 5.43 1.60
C TYR A 211 9.65 6.28 2.81
N TRP A 212 10.85 6.86 2.83
CA TRP A 212 11.25 7.76 3.91
C TRP A 212 10.48 9.09 3.89
N ARG A 213 10.13 9.61 2.71
CA ARG A 213 9.23 10.76 2.62
C ARG A 213 7.85 10.44 3.17
N ARG A 214 7.30 9.28 2.79
CA ARG A 214 5.99 8.84 3.28
C ARG A 214 6.02 8.60 4.79
N ALA A 215 7.07 7.96 5.31
CA ALA A 215 7.25 7.77 6.75
C ALA A 215 7.27 9.10 7.49
N LYS A 216 8.02 10.09 6.99
CA LYS A 216 8.03 11.45 7.54
C LYS A 216 6.65 12.11 7.52
N ASN A 217 5.92 12.02 6.41
CA ASN A 217 4.61 12.67 6.28
C ASN A 217 3.53 12.08 7.21
N HIS A 218 3.71 10.83 7.66
CA HIS A 218 2.78 10.11 8.55
C HIS A 218 3.30 9.98 9.99
N ASP A 219 4.35 10.74 10.35
CA ASP A 219 4.96 10.71 11.68
C ASP A 219 5.40 9.29 12.12
N ILE A 220 5.96 8.51 11.19
CA ILE A 220 6.46 7.15 11.42
C ILE A 220 7.99 7.18 11.57
N GLU A 221 8.49 6.63 12.68
CA GLU A 221 9.92 6.71 13.04
C GLU A 221 10.43 8.16 13.03
N GLU A 222 9.71 9.08 13.69
CA GLU A 222 9.98 10.52 13.71
C GLU A 222 11.44 10.87 14.07
N ASP A 223 12.09 10.04 14.87
CA ASP A 223 13.47 10.19 15.32
C ASP A 223 14.50 10.03 14.20
N ILE A 224 14.19 9.27 13.15
CA ILE A 224 15.12 8.95 12.06
C ILE A 224 14.60 9.27 10.66
N ALA A 225 13.28 9.40 10.47
CA ALA A 225 12.70 9.51 9.13
C ALA A 225 13.20 10.73 8.35
N ASP A 226 13.33 11.88 9.02
CA ASP A 226 13.86 13.09 8.39
C ASP A 226 15.35 12.95 8.05
N GLU A 227 16.16 12.41 8.96
CA GLU A 227 17.59 12.16 8.71
C GLU A 227 17.79 11.23 7.51
N ARG A 228 17.02 10.12 7.45
CA ARG A 228 17.10 9.15 6.36
C ARG A 228 16.63 9.72 5.04
N LEU A 229 15.54 10.48 5.06
CA LEU A 229 15.09 11.19 3.87
C LEU A 229 16.17 12.16 3.36
N GLN A 230 16.74 13.00 4.23
CA GLN A 230 17.81 13.94 3.83
C GLN A 230 19.04 13.22 3.28
N PHE A 231 19.43 12.09 3.88
CA PHE A 231 20.51 11.25 3.37
C PHE A 231 20.28 10.85 1.92
N TRP A 232 19.11 10.28 1.58
CA TRP A 232 18.83 9.84 0.20
C TRP A 232 18.69 11.00 -0.79
N ILE A 233 18.15 12.13 -0.36
CA ILE A 233 18.11 13.36 -1.17
C ILE A 233 19.53 13.81 -1.52
N GLU A 234 20.44 13.80 -0.55
CA GLU A 234 21.83 14.21 -0.77
C GLU A 234 22.60 13.20 -1.63
N GLN A 235 22.39 11.89 -1.42
CA GLN A 235 23.00 10.85 -2.26
C GLN A 235 22.62 11.01 -3.73
N SER A 236 21.38 11.41 -4.03
CA SER A 236 20.92 11.60 -5.42
C SER A 236 21.65 12.72 -6.20
N LYS A 237 22.41 13.58 -5.51
CA LYS A 237 23.19 14.68 -6.13
C LYS A 237 24.59 14.24 -6.54
N HIS A 238 25.07 13.12 -6.03
CA HIS A 238 26.43 12.64 -6.25
C HIS A 238 26.47 11.61 -7.39
N PRO A 239 27.58 11.50 -8.13
CA PRO A 239 27.76 10.42 -9.09
C PRO A 239 27.71 9.06 -8.41
N ILE A 240 27.05 8.08 -9.04
CA ILE A 240 26.91 6.73 -8.50
C ILE A 240 28.27 6.02 -8.48
N THR A 241 28.61 5.47 -7.33
CA THR A 241 29.82 4.75 -7.02
C THR A 241 29.53 3.30 -6.62
N THR A 242 30.56 2.47 -6.55
CA THR A 242 30.43 1.08 -6.08
C THR A 242 29.97 0.98 -4.63
N THR A 243 30.25 1.98 -3.79
CA THR A 243 29.75 2.06 -2.42
C THR A 243 28.23 2.15 -2.40
N ASP A 244 27.62 2.87 -3.36
CA ASP A 244 26.17 3.08 -3.40
C ASP A 244 25.40 1.77 -3.58
N VAL A 245 25.99 0.77 -4.23
CA VAL A 245 25.42 -0.58 -4.33
C VAL A 245 25.21 -1.19 -2.94
N ILE A 246 26.15 -0.98 -2.01
CA ILE A 246 26.04 -1.48 -0.63
C ILE A 246 25.09 -0.61 0.20
N GLU A 247 25.13 0.71 -0.02
CA GLU A 247 24.28 1.66 0.70
C GLU A 247 22.79 1.40 0.45
N VAL A 248 22.39 1.18 -0.81
CA VAL A 248 20.98 0.91 -1.14
C VAL A 248 20.49 -0.40 -0.54
N GLU A 249 21.32 -1.45 -0.52
CA GLU A 249 20.96 -2.72 0.14
C GLU A 249 20.79 -2.53 1.65
N ARG A 250 21.67 -1.76 2.28
CA ARG A 250 21.56 -1.45 3.70
C ARG A 250 20.28 -0.65 3.99
N GLY A 251 19.95 0.31 3.14
CA GLY A 251 18.73 1.11 3.24
C GLY A 251 17.46 0.27 3.13
N LEU A 252 17.41 -0.65 2.16
CA LEU A 252 16.28 -1.57 1.97
C LEU A 252 16.14 -2.54 3.15
N HIS A 253 17.26 -3.05 3.65
CA HIS A 253 17.27 -3.89 4.85
C HIS A 253 16.73 -3.12 6.07
N GLU A 254 17.12 -1.87 6.24
CA GLU A 254 16.65 -1.01 7.32
C GLU A 254 15.14 -0.76 7.23
N LEU A 255 14.60 -0.39 6.06
CA LEU A 255 13.15 -0.24 5.84
C LEU A 255 12.39 -1.51 6.25
N ARG A 256 12.89 -2.67 5.85
CA ARG A 256 12.29 -3.98 6.18
C ARG A 256 12.36 -4.29 7.65
N LYS A 257 13.52 -4.04 8.29
CA LYS A 257 13.76 -4.30 9.72
C LYS A 257 12.85 -3.45 10.61
N LEU A 258 12.61 -2.20 10.21
CA LEU A 258 11.74 -1.27 10.94
C LEU A 258 10.25 -1.49 10.61
N GLY A 259 9.93 -2.29 9.60
CA GLY A 259 8.56 -2.58 9.19
C GLY A 259 7.84 -1.34 8.65
N ILE A 260 8.56 -0.43 7.97
CA ILE A 260 8.02 0.86 7.51
C ILE A 260 6.79 0.68 6.63
N GLU A 261 6.81 -0.26 5.68
CA GLU A 261 5.66 -0.55 4.80
C GLU A 261 4.41 -0.94 5.62
N SER A 262 4.56 -1.84 6.60
CA SER A 262 3.44 -2.27 7.45
C SER A 262 2.89 -1.11 8.28
N LYS A 263 3.76 -0.25 8.81
CA LYS A 263 3.36 0.90 9.61
C LYS A 263 2.63 1.95 8.76
N LEU A 264 3.09 2.19 7.52
CA LEU A 264 2.44 3.07 6.55
C LEU A 264 1.07 2.54 6.14
N TRP A 265 0.98 1.24 5.88
CA TRP A 265 -0.31 0.59 5.64
C TRP A 265 -1.26 0.81 6.81
N ASP A 266 -0.85 0.51 8.04
CA ASP A 266 -1.69 0.70 9.22
C ASP A 266 -2.10 2.17 9.44
N ALA A 267 -1.21 3.13 9.13
CA ALA A 267 -1.51 4.56 9.18
C ALA A 267 -2.60 4.96 8.18
N SER A 268 -2.47 4.54 6.92
CA SER A 268 -3.48 4.73 5.86
C SER A 268 -4.86 4.21 6.30
N ARG A 269 -4.90 3.08 7.02
CA ARG A 269 -6.17 2.50 7.52
C ARG A 269 -6.76 3.22 8.72
N ARG A 270 -5.96 3.91 9.53
CA ARG A 270 -6.47 4.74 10.64
C ARG A 270 -7.20 5.97 10.08
N VAL A 271 -6.58 6.67 9.12
CA VAL A 271 -7.15 7.87 8.48
C VAL A 271 -8.52 7.57 7.84
N LEU A 272 -8.62 6.48 7.08
CA LEU A 272 -9.89 6.07 6.43
C LEU A 272 -11.03 5.79 7.43
N ASN A 273 -10.71 5.28 8.63
CA ASN A 273 -11.74 5.03 9.64
C ASN A 273 -12.21 6.33 10.31
N ASP A 274 -11.30 7.28 10.52
CA ASP A 274 -11.60 8.55 11.18
C ASP A 274 -12.47 9.46 10.30
N ASP A 275 -12.16 9.58 9.00
CA ASP A 275 -12.95 10.38 8.04
C ASP A 275 -14.42 9.94 7.99
N LEU A 276 -14.66 8.63 8.03
CA LEU A 276 -16.01 8.07 7.96
C LEU A 276 -16.78 8.17 9.29
N SER A 277 -16.06 8.21 10.41
CA SER A 277 -16.67 8.44 11.72
C SER A 277 -17.21 9.87 11.84
N ASN A 278 -16.52 10.86 11.26
CA ASN A 278 -16.92 12.26 11.25
C ASN A 278 -18.12 12.53 10.32
N HIS A 279 -18.23 11.84 9.19
CA HIS A 279 -19.40 11.95 8.30
C HIS A 279 -20.67 11.23 8.80
N GLY A 280 -20.57 10.44 9.88
CA GLY A 280 -21.68 9.71 10.49
C GLY A 280 -22.50 10.48 11.53
N SER A 281 -22.20 11.76 11.78
CA SER A 281 -22.94 12.62 12.72
C SER A 281 -23.84 13.60 11.95
N PRO A 282 -25.13 13.28 11.71
CA PRO A 282 -26.07 14.32 11.38
C PRO A 282 -26.20 15.20 12.61
N THR A 283 -25.85 16.47 12.46
CA THR A 283 -26.18 17.54 13.38
C THR A 283 -27.70 17.57 13.57
N GLY A 284 -28.18 16.85 14.58
CA GLY A 284 -29.47 17.10 15.19
C GLY A 284 -29.35 18.38 16.00
N SER A 285 -29.42 19.53 15.33
CA SER A 285 -29.74 20.78 16.01
C SER A 285 -31.26 20.88 16.01
N GLU A 286 -31.85 20.56 17.16
CA GLU A 286 -33.22 20.96 17.49
C GLU A 286 -33.32 22.48 17.38
N ALA A 287 -34.36 22.94 16.67
CA ALA A 287 -35.05 24.20 16.86
C ALA A 287 -36.54 23.95 16.58
#